data_AF-A0A7W0RBC0-F1
#
_entry.id   AF-A0A7W0RBC0-F1
#
_cell.length_a   1.000
_cell.length_b   1.000
_cell.length_c   1.000
_cell.angle_alpha   90.00
_cell.angle_beta   90.00
_cell.angle_gamma   90.00
#
_symmetry.space_group_name_H-M   'P 1'
#
loop_
_entity.id
_entity.type
_entity.pdbx_description
1 polymer ?
#
loop_
_entity_poly.entity_id
_entity_poly.type
_entity_poly.pdbx_seq_one_letter_code
_entity_poly.pdbx_strand_id
1 'polypeptide(L)' 'MKRTKISRGGQISVPAEIRRRWNTSRVMLEDRGDSLVIHPAADDPIAAFRGSLADIPTT' A
#
# COMPACT_ATOMS: atom_id res chain seq x y z
N MET A 1 15.26 1.59 12.59
CA MET A 1 13.89 1.30 13.06
C MET A 1 13.32 2.56 13.70
N LYS A 2 12.19 3.10 13.23
CA LYS A 2 11.55 4.29 13.80
C LYS A 2 10.32 3.86 14.62
N ARG A 3 10.16 4.40 15.83
CA ARG A 3 8.98 4.18 16.68
C ARG A 3 8.00 5.33 16.45
N THR A 4 6.72 5.01 16.30
CA THR A 4 5.65 6.01 16.22
C THR A 4 4.56 5.69 17.24
N LYS A 5 3.83 6.72 17.67
CA LYS A 5 2.71 6.57 18.59
C LYS A 5 1.47 6.17 17.79
N ILE A 6 0.68 5.25 18.36
CA ILE A 6 -0.70 5.01 17.90
C ILE A 6 -1.57 6.13 18.47
N SER A 7 -2.28 6.84 17.61
CA SER A 7 -3.20 7.90 18.02
C SER A 7 -4.35 7.32 18.87
N ARG A 8 -5.10 8.19 19.56
CA ARG A 8 -6.26 7.74 20.34
C ARG A 8 -7.32 7.03 19.48
N GLY A 9 -7.39 7.36 18.19
CA GLY A 9 -8.27 6.71 17.22
C GLY A 9 -7.69 5.45 16.57
N GLY A 10 -6.56 4.93 17.05
CA GLY A 10 -5.94 3.71 16.51
C GLY A 10 -5.09 3.90 15.25
N GLN A 11 -4.76 5.14 14.88
CA GLN A 11 -4.03 5.43 13.63
C GLN A 11 -2.52 5.51 13.86
N ILE A 12 -1.74 5.22 12.83
CA ILE A 12 -0.30 5.49 12.76
C ILE A 12 0.00 6.45 11.61
N SER A 13 0.92 7.38 11.82
CA SER A 13 1.40 8.25 10.75
C SER A 13 2.50 7.56 9.96
N VAL A 14 2.34 7.51 8.63
CA VAL A 14 3.39 7.07 7.70
C VAL A 14 4.37 8.25 7.46
N PRO A 15 5.68 8.09 7.74
CA PRO A 15 6.68 9.13 7.51
C PRO A 15 6.64 9.71 6.09
N ALA A 16 6.92 11.01 5.96
CA ALA A 16 6.83 11.72 4.68
C ALA A 16 7.68 11.09 3.56
N GLU A 17 8.87 10.60 3.89
CA GLU A 17 9.76 9.89 2.96
C GLU A 17 9.10 8.63 2.37
N ILE A 18 8.35 7.87 3.18
CA ILE A 18 7.64 6.67 2.75
C ILE A 18 6.41 7.05 1.92
N ARG A 19 5.64 8.05 2.34
CA ARG A 19 4.48 8.55 1.58
C ARG A 19 4.85 9.01 0.18
N ARG A 20 5.95 9.77 0.04
CA ARG A 20 6.45 10.22 -1.27
C ARG A 20 6.87 9.06 -2.16
N ARG A 21 7.53 8.05 -1.59
CA ARG A 21 7.94 6.85 -2.33
C ARG A 21 6.76 6.01 -2.78
N TRP A 22 5.73 5.87 -1.95
CA TRP A 22 4.54 5.08 -2.27
C TRP A 22 3.57 5.79 -3.20
N ASN A 23 3.53 7.13 -3.16
CA ASN A 23 2.71 7.97 -4.04
C ASN A 23 1.24 7.51 -4.15
N THR A 24 0.68 7.05 -3.03
CA THR A 24 -0.73 6.64 -2.94
C THR A 24 -1.27 6.95 -1.55
N SER A 25 -2.59 7.10 -1.47
CA SER A 25 -3.32 7.26 -0.22
C SER A 25 -3.84 5.94 0.36
N ARG A 26 -3.77 4.85 -0.41
CA ARG A 26 -4.30 3.54 -0.05
C ARG A 26 -3.20 2.54 0.27
N VAL A 27 -3.48 1.66 1.21
CA VAL A 27 -2.58 0.59 1.63
C VAL A 27 -3.34 -0.71 1.81
N MET A 28 -2.66 -1.82 1.57
CA MET A 28 -3.11 -3.14 2.00
C MET A 28 -2.46 -3.46 3.36
N LEU A 29 -3.25 -4.05 4.25
CA LEU A 29 -2.81 -4.51 5.56
C LEU A 29 -2.92 -6.03 5.60
N GLU A 30 -1.82 -6.69 5.92
CA GLU A 30 -1.79 -8.12 6.22
C GLU A 30 -1.58 -8.29 7.72
N ASP A 31 -2.50 -8.99 8.38
CA ASP A 31 -2.41 -9.32 9.79
C ASP A 31 -1.73 -10.68 9.97
N ARG A 32 -0.63 -10.70 10.73
CA ARG A 32 0.14 -11.90 11.09
C ARG A 32 0.01 -12.25 12.57
N GLY A 33 -0.90 -11.61 13.31
CA GLY A 33 -1.14 -11.80 14.74
C GLY A 33 -0.21 -10.98 15.63
N ASP A 34 1.11 -11.13 15.48
CA ASP A 34 2.12 -10.37 16.25
C ASP A 34 2.60 -9.09 15.54
N SER A 35 2.26 -8.96 14.26
CA SER A 35 2.75 -7.91 13.38
C SER A 35 1.76 -7.62 12.26
N LEU A 36 1.80 -6.37 11.80
CA LEU A 36 1.10 -5.93 10.59
C LEU A 36 2.13 -5.68 9.49
N VAL A 37 1.90 -6.26 8.31
CA VAL A 37 2.65 -5.91 7.10
C VAL A 37 1.81 -4.96 6.26
N ILE A 38 2.43 -3.86 5.83
CA ILE A 38 1.76 -2.78 5.11
C ILE A 38 2.38 -2.63 3.73
N HIS A 39 1.55 -2.71 2.69
CA HIS A 39 1.95 -2.50 1.30
C HIS A 39 1.22 -1.29 0.70
N PRO A 40 1.85 -0.50 -0.17
CA PRO A 40 1.13 0.49 -0.96
C PRO A 40 0.11 -0.22 -1.87
N ALA A 41 -1.09 0.34 -1.96
CA ALA A 41 -2.14 -0.16 -2.84
C ALA A 41 -2.41 0.86 -3.93
N ALA A 42 -2.66 0.43 -5.17
CA ALA A 42 -3.08 1.35 -6.22
C ALA A 42 -4.42 2.00 -5.85
N ASP A 43 -4.55 3.31 -6.06
CA ASP A 43 -5.82 4.02 -5.87
C ASP A 43 -6.90 3.53 -6.86
N ASP A 44 -6.48 3.12 -8.06
CA ASP A 44 -7.28 2.42 -9.05
C ASP A 44 -6.57 1.10 -9.45
N PRO A 45 -6.97 -0.04 -8.84
CA PRO A 45 -6.36 -1.32 -9.15
C PRO A 45 -6.69 -1.82 -10.56
N ILE A 46 -7.67 -1.24 -11.27
CA ILE A 46 -7.93 -1.62 -12.66
C ILE A 46 -7.05 -0.78 -13.59
N ALA A 47 -6.98 0.54 -13.38
CA ALA A 47 -6.11 1.40 -14.17
C ALA A 47 -4.63 1.03 -13.99
N ALA A 48 -4.20 0.64 -12.79
CA ALA A 48 -2.82 0.20 -12.54
C ALA A 48 -2.40 -1.04 -13.35
N PHE A 49 -3.36 -1.88 -13.74
CA PHE A 49 -3.11 -3.10 -14.52
C PHE A 49 -3.58 -3.00 -15.98
N ARG A 50 -4.19 -1.88 -16.40
CA ARG A 50 -4.66 -1.69 -17.78
C ARG A 50 -3.46 -1.72 -18.73
N GLY A 51 -3.46 -2.69 -19.65
CA GLY A 51 -2.36 -2.91 -20.61
C GLY A 51 -1.33 -3.97 -20.18
N SER A 52 -1.39 -4.47 -18.94
CA SER A 52 -0.46 -5.52 -18.46
C SER A 52 -0.60 -6.88 -19.16
N LEU A 53 -1.72 -7.08 -19.87
CA LEU A 53 -2.03 -8.30 -20.62
C LEU A 53 -2.02 -8.07 -22.14
N ALA A 54 -1.49 -6.92 -22.62
CA ALA A 54 -1.52 -6.58 -24.05
C ALA A 54 -0.70 -7.54 -24.93
N ASP A 55 0.31 -8.21 -24.36
CA ASP A 55 1.22 -9.12 -25.07
C ASP A 55 0.83 -10.60 -24.93
N ILE A 56 -0.34 -10.91 -24.37
CA ILE A 56 -0.81 -12.30 -24.32
C ILE A 56 -1.40 -12.66 -25.69
N PRO A 57 -0.86 -13.68 -26.39
CA PRO A 57 -1.42 -14.09 -27.67
C PRO A 57 -2.82 -14.66 -27.46
N THR A 58 -3.83 -14.03 -28.05
CA THR A 58 -5.17 -14.60 -28.13
C THR A 58 -5.14 -15.71 -29.19
N THR A 59 -5.26 -16.97 -28.75
CA THR A 59 -5.45 -18.14 -29.63
C THR A 59 -6.91 -18.26 -30.07
#